data_AF-A0A926Q9B1-F1
#
_entry.id   AF-A0A926Q9B1-F1
#
_cell.length_a   1.000
_cell.length_b   1.000
_cell.length_c   1.000
_cell.angle_alpha   90.00
_cell.angle_beta   90.00
_cell.angle_gamma   90.00
#
_symmetry.space_group_name_H-M   'P 1'
#
loop_
_entity.id
_entity.type
_entity.pdbx_description
1 polymer ?
#
loop_
_entity_poly.entity_id
_entity_poly.type
_entity_poly.pdbx_seq_one_letter_code
_entity_poly.pdbx_strand_id
1 'polypeptide(L)'
;MFSRDLRGAVARGELTVSVRLWSRPQVRVGGRYPTAGVLIEIDSLEVLPFSAVTDDDVRASGETDREALRVRAAHSGPINDGTLVYRVEFHVV
;
A
#
# COMPACT_ATOMS: atom_id res chain seq x y z
N MET A 1 8.97 0.23 -2.17
CA MET A 1 9.43 1.12 -1.07
C MET A 1 8.48 2.30 -0.97
N PHE A 2 8.21 2.85 0.22
CA PHE A 2 7.37 4.04 0.36
C PHE A 2 8.08 5.32 -0.13
N SER A 3 7.30 6.22 -0.72
CA SER A 3 7.73 7.58 -1.06
C SER A 3 8.23 8.32 0.19
N ARG A 4 9.17 9.25 0.01
CA ARG A 4 9.90 9.87 1.13
C ARG A 4 8.98 10.58 2.12
N ASP A 5 7.94 11.23 1.63
CA ASP A 5 6.88 11.91 2.37
C ASP A 5 6.12 10.99 3.33
N LEU A 6 5.88 9.73 2.95
CA LEU A 6 5.11 8.77 3.77
C LEU A 6 5.95 8.04 4.82
N ARG A 7 7.28 8.03 4.69
CA ARG A 7 8.17 7.21 5.56
C ARG A 7 8.02 7.56 7.04
N GLY A 8 7.89 8.84 7.38
CA GLY A 8 7.72 9.26 8.77
C GLY A 8 6.43 8.71 9.40
N ALA A 9 5.33 8.76 8.66
CA ALA A 9 4.03 8.24 9.12
C ALA A 9 4.01 6.71 9.20
N VAL A 10 4.62 6.02 8.22
CA VAL A 10 4.85 4.56 8.29
C VAL A 10 5.66 4.20 9.53
N ALA A 11 6.78 4.89 9.79
CA ALA A 11 7.64 4.61 10.95
C ALA A 11 6.93 4.82 12.29
N ARG A 12 5.92 5.71 12.34
CA ARG A 12 5.06 5.92 13.51
C ARG A 12 3.88 4.95 13.61
N GLY A 13 3.70 4.07 12.61
CA GLY A 13 2.56 3.13 12.55
C GLY A 13 1.23 3.80 12.21
N GLU A 14 1.24 5.05 11.71
CA GLU A 14 0.03 5.79 11.34
C GLU A 14 -0.55 5.30 10.01
N LEU A 15 0.31 4.79 9.12
CA LEU A 15 -0.09 4.21 7.84
C LEU A 15 0.04 2.70 7.92
N THR A 16 -1.05 2.01 7.63
CA THR A 16 -1.17 0.55 7.78
C THR A 16 -1.60 -0.15 6.49
N VAL A 17 -1.94 0.62 5.44
CA VAL A 17 -2.32 0.08 4.13
C VAL A 17 -1.36 0.56 3.06
N SER A 18 -1.06 -0.31 2.11
CA SER A 18 -0.28 0.00 0.92
C SER A 18 -0.91 -0.65 -0.29
N VAL A 19 -1.34 0.16 -1.26
CA VAL A 19 -1.79 -0.33 -2.57
C VAL A 19 -0.63 -0.31 -3.58
N ARG A 20 -0.47 -1.41 -4.33
CA ARG A 20 0.66 -1.61 -5.24
C ARG A 20 0.23 -2.26 -6.54
N LEU A 21 0.75 -1.75 -7.65
CA LEU A 21 0.67 -2.42 -8.95
C LEU A 21 1.91 -3.28 -9.15
N TRP A 22 1.77 -4.59 -8.95
CA TRP A 22 2.84 -5.58 -9.16
C TRP A 22 2.41 -6.64 -10.18
N SER A 23 3.37 -7.23 -10.90
CA SER A 23 3.11 -8.38 -11.76
C SER A 23 2.96 -9.70 -10.99
N ARG A 24 3.52 -9.76 -9.78
CA ARG A 24 3.45 -10.90 -8.85
C ARG A 24 3.61 -10.41 -7.41
N PRO A 25 3.18 -11.18 -6.40
CA PRO A 25 3.41 -10.85 -5.00
C PRO A 25 4.90 -10.58 -4.72
N GLN A 26 5.19 -9.48 -4.02
CA GLN A 26 6.55 -9.16 -3.54
C GLN A 26 6.73 -9.40 -2.04
N VAL A 27 5.62 -9.64 -1.34
CA VAL A 27 5.59 -9.92 0.10
C VAL A 27 4.66 -11.10 0.38
N ARG A 28 4.70 -11.61 1.61
CA ARG A 28 3.80 -12.66 2.11
C ARG A 28 3.26 -12.28 3.48
N VAL A 29 2.04 -12.70 3.79
CA VAL A 29 1.44 -12.58 5.14
C VAL A 29 2.36 -13.24 6.19
N GLY A 30 2.52 -12.58 7.33
CA GLY A 30 3.48 -12.92 8.39
C GLY A 30 4.94 -12.64 8.04
N GLY A 31 5.22 -12.13 6.83
CA GLY A 31 6.56 -11.75 6.42
C GLY A 31 6.97 -10.42 7.04
N ARG A 32 8.22 -10.32 7.52
CA ARG A 32 8.79 -9.09 8.06
C ARG A 32 9.76 -8.44 7.09
N TYR A 33 9.63 -7.13 6.89
CA TYR A 33 10.39 -6.39 5.88
C TYR A 33 10.89 -5.05 6.41
N PRO A 34 12.18 -4.69 6.19
CA PRO A 34 12.68 -3.39 6.58
C PRO A 34 12.17 -2.31 5.63
N THR A 35 11.64 -1.21 6.19
CA THR A 35 11.18 -0.06 5.42
C THR A 35 11.15 1.18 6.30
N ALA A 36 11.40 2.37 5.72
CA ALA A 36 11.29 3.63 6.44
C ALA A 36 12.08 3.71 7.77
N GLY A 37 13.14 2.92 7.93
CA GLY A 37 13.93 2.86 9.18
C GLY A 37 13.33 1.99 10.29
N VAL A 38 12.24 1.28 10.02
CA VAL A 38 11.57 0.34 10.92
C VAL A 38 11.40 -1.03 10.26
N LEU A 39 10.94 -2.02 11.03
CA LEU A 39 10.48 -3.30 10.52
C LEU A 39 8.94 -3.27 10.46
N ILE A 40 8.37 -3.77 9.36
CA ILE A 40 6.93 -4.02 9.28
C ILE A 40 6.66 -5.50 9.12
N GLU A 41 5.54 -5.98 9.66
CA GLU A 41 4.99 -7.31 9.38
C GLU A 41 3.73 -7.19 8.52
N ILE A 42 3.57 -8.08 7.56
CA ILE A 42 2.41 -8.08 6.66
C ILE A 42 1.26 -8.86 7.29
N ASP A 43 0.11 -8.20 7.45
CA ASP A 43 -1.09 -8.76 8.07
C ASP A 43 -2.02 -9.38 7.03
N SER A 44 -2.20 -8.70 5.89
CA SER A 44 -3.04 -9.15 4.79
C SER A 44 -2.42 -8.82 3.43
N LEU A 45 -2.72 -9.67 2.44
CA LEU A 45 -2.35 -9.46 1.05
C LEU A 45 -3.50 -9.91 0.15
N GLU A 46 -4.19 -8.95 -0.43
CA GLU A 46 -5.37 -9.18 -1.27
C GLU A 46 -5.14 -8.65 -2.68
N VAL A 47 -5.72 -9.33 -3.68
CA VAL A 47 -5.77 -8.85 -5.07
C VAL A 47 -7.20 -8.47 -5.38
N LEU A 48 -7.42 -7.21 -5.72
CA LEU A 48 -8.74 -6.65 -5.97
C LEU A 48 -8.69 -5.62 -7.10
N PRO A 49 -9.80 -5.40 -7.83
CA PRO A 49 -9.86 -4.31 -8.80
C PRO A 49 -9.73 -2.97 -8.08
N PHE A 50 -9.07 -1.99 -8.68
CA PHE A 50 -8.90 -0.68 -8.07
C PHE A 50 -10.24 -0.06 -7.66
N SER A 51 -11.33 -0.33 -8.40
CA SER A 51 -12.74 -0.02 -8.06
C SER A 51 -13.12 -0.36 -6.62
N ALA A 52 -12.59 -1.45 -6.06
CA ALA A 52 -12.92 -1.93 -4.72
C ALA A 52 -12.08 -1.31 -3.59
N VAL A 53 -11.07 -0.48 -3.89
CA VAL A 53 -10.32 0.26 -2.86
C VAL A 53 -11.25 1.25 -2.14
N THR A 54 -11.32 1.14 -0.82
CA THR A 54 -12.25 1.92 0.01
C THR A 54 -11.66 3.27 0.41
N ASP A 55 -12.51 4.19 0.90
CA ASP A 55 -12.03 5.46 1.47
C ASP A 55 -11.21 5.24 2.76
N ASP A 56 -11.46 4.16 3.49
CA ASP A 56 -10.66 3.75 4.64
C ASP A 56 -9.24 3.34 4.19
N ASP A 57 -9.12 2.61 3.08
CA ASP A 57 -7.81 2.25 2.50
C ASP A 57 -7.03 3.48 2.06
N VAL A 58 -7.72 4.43 1.42
CA VAL A 58 -7.12 5.70 1.00
C VAL A 58 -6.53 6.44 2.20
N ARG A 59 -7.31 6.63 3.26
CA ARG A 59 -6.83 7.26 4.51
C ARG A 59 -5.69 6.48 5.15
N ALA A 60 -5.84 5.16 5.29
CA ALA A 60 -4.83 4.30 5.93
C ALA A 60 -3.53 4.20 5.11
N SER A 61 -3.56 4.54 3.83
CA SER A 61 -2.39 4.65 2.96
C SER A 61 -1.70 6.02 2.98
N GLY A 62 -2.34 7.02 3.60
CA GLY A 62 -1.83 8.37 3.73
C GLY A 62 -2.14 9.29 2.54
N GLU A 63 -3.05 8.87 1.66
CA GLU A 63 -3.48 9.68 0.51
C GLU A 63 -4.70 10.53 0.85
N THR A 64 -4.82 11.65 0.16
CA THR A 64 -5.94 12.59 0.34
C THR A 64 -7.24 12.07 -0.26
N ASP A 65 -7.11 11.41 -1.40
CA ASP A 65 -8.21 10.88 -2.18
C ASP A 65 -7.74 9.72 -3.05
N ARG A 66 -8.72 9.09 -3.67
CA ARG A 66 -8.53 7.90 -4.49
C ARG A 66 -7.74 8.15 -5.77
N GLU A 67 -7.75 9.37 -6.31
CA GLU A 67 -6.98 9.70 -7.52
C GLU A 67 -5.51 9.93 -7.19
N ALA A 68 -5.21 10.60 -6.08
CA ALA A 68 -3.85 10.68 -5.54
C ALA A 68 -3.26 9.28 -5.30
N LEU A 69 -4.05 8.37 -4.72
CA LEU A 69 -3.65 6.97 -4.57
C LEU A 69 -3.41 6.26 -5.90
N ARG A 70 -4.28 6.46 -6.90
CA ARG A 70 -4.14 5.89 -8.25
C ARG A 70 -2.81 6.30 -8.87
N VAL A 71 -2.51 7.60 -8.86
CA VAL A 71 -1.27 8.16 -9.42
C VAL A 71 -0.06 7.56 -8.72
N ARG A 72 -0.09 7.45 -7.39
CA ARG A 72 1.04 6.88 -6.63
C ARG A 72 1.24 5.39 -6.89
N ALA A 73 0.15 4.62 -6.97
CA ALA A 73 0.22 3.19 -7.21
C ALA A 73 0.63 2.85 -8.65
N ALA A 74 0.44 3.76 -9.61
CA ALA A 74 0.73 3.62 -11.04
C ALA A 74 2.24 3.63 -11.40
N HIS A 75 3.13 3.23 -10.49
CA HIS A 75 4.58 3.22 -10.70
C HIS A 75 5.06 2.19 -11.74
N SER A 76 4.20 1.28 -12.17
CA SER A 76 4.50 0.22 -13.14
C SER A 76 3.55 0.20 -14.34
N GLY A 77 2.75 1.25 -14.52
CA GLY A 77 1.78 1.37 -15.60
C GLY A 77 0.49 2.07 -15.16
N PRO A 78 -0.38 2.47 -16.11
CA PRO A 78 -1.64 3.13 -15.80
C PRO A 78 -2.58 2.21 -15.02
N ILE A 79 -3.35 2.81 -14.10
CA ILE A 79 -4.37 2.11 -13.30
C ILE A 79 -5.74 2.69 -13.68
N ASN A 80 -6.62 1.85 -14.19
CA ASN A 80 -8.06 2.14 -14.33
C ASN A 80 -8.85 1.39 -13.24
N ASP A 81 -10.15 1.64 -13.17
CA ASP A 81 -11.00 1.06 -12.11
C ASP A 81 -11.04 -0.48 -12.13
N GLY A 82 -10.88 -1.11 -13.29
CA GLY A 82 -10.80 -2.57 -13.42
C GLY A 82 -9.41 -3.15 -13.18
N THR A 83 -8.39 -2.33 -12.97
CA THR A 83 -7.00 -2.78 -12.85
C THR A 83 -6.81 -3.51 -11.52
N LEU A 84 -6.36 -4.76 -11.57
CA LEU A 84 -6.06 -5.53 -10.37
C LEU A 84 -4.81 -4.97 -9.68
N VAL A 85 -4.94 -4.68 -8.40
CA VAL A 85 -3.88 -4.17 -7.53
C VAL A 85 -3.74 -5.06 -6.31
N TYR A 86 -2.56 -5.03 -5.70
CA TYR A 86 -2.32 -5.64 -4.40
C TYR A 86 -2.65 -4.63 -3.32
N ARG A 87 -3.61 -4.95 -2.45
CA ARG A 87 -3.86 -4.27 -1.18
C ARG A 87 -3.08 -5.00 -0.10
N VAL A 88 -2.17 -4.29 0.55
CA VAL A 88 -1.28 -4.85 1.58
C VAL A 88 -1.58 -4.16 2.91
N GLU A 89 -2.00 -4.93 3.90
CA GLU A 89 -2.07 -4.45 5.30
C GLU A 89 -0.80 -4.83 6.04
N PHE A 90 -0.35 -3.95 6.92
CA PHE A 90 0.85 -4.16 7.71
C PHE A 90 0.83 -3.31 9.00
N HIS A 91 1.67 -3.70 9.95
CA HIS A 91 1.97 -2.93 11.14
C HIS A 91 3.48 -2.87 11.40
N VAL A 92 3.91 -1.87 12.18
CA VAL A 92 5.30 -1.73 12.64
C VAL A 92 5.56 -2.68 13.80
N VAL A 93 6.75 -3.30 13.82
CA VAL A 93 7.25 -4.23 14.85
C VAL A 93 8.42 -3.63 15.61
#